data_AF-A0A920W9A0-F1
#
_entry.id   AF-A0A920W9A0-F1
#
_cell.length_a   1.000
_cell.length_b   1.000
_cell.length_c   1.000
_cell.angle_alpha   90.00
_cell.angle_beta   90.00
_cell.angle_gamma   90.00
#
_symmetry.space_group_name_H-M   'P 1'
#
loop_
_entity.id
_entity.type
_entity.pdbx_description
1 polymer ?
#
loop_
_entity_poly.entity_id
_entity_poly.type
_entity_poly.pdbx_seq_one_letter_code
_entity_poly.pdbx_strand_id
1 'polypeptide(L)'
;MTTMKTTFGIGGMTCAACVSHVEHSLVQVQGVVKVAVNLATEKALVEYDPNVTDISNFSHAVQSAGYRVEGTESEILDAAFELERLSKNHEIRDLWRKFLFSIVVGLILMAGTMEVLPWSSWLPNGTLYPFLLWILATPVQFWAGWQFYVSGIGAIRHGTANMHTLIALGTSVAYGYSAVITTLKVSYPELINYLGLSSGLFFDTSAIIIALILLGRYLEARARSRTSDAIRRLIGLKPEVAAVLRNGDEFNIPVEEVVVGDIVLVRPGENIPVDGQVMQGHTTTDEAMLTGESMPVEKNVGQPVYGATLNISGAFKFEVTAIGQQTMLSQIIQHVEEAQGSKAPIQRLADRVAAYFVPAIMLISLSMFCFWLFAAPPPSLTFAVLAVISILIIACPCALGLATPTAIIVGTGKGAEKGVLIRNAETLEICHQVDTVVFDKTGTLTEGYPQRVVEIIACSGNTMESADRILSLAASLELNSEHPLAKSVVDEARTKNISFAPVTDFQVIPGNGVTGKIANQEFWLGNIALLESQGIDCSIMREDISVLTLQGKSLMLLGTNEGIQGLIALADVLKPVSSDVVRDLQSMGLK
;
A
#
# COMPACT_ATOMS: atom_id res chain seq x y z
N MET A 1 -32.74 8.21 6.45
CA MET A 1 -32.54 7.76 5.06
C MET A 1 -31.09 7.37 4.94
N THR A 2 -30.83 6.09 4.68
CA THR A 2 -29.47 5.57 4.50
C THR A 2 -29.13 5.77 3.05
N THR A 3 -28.23 6.71 2.71
CA THR A 3 -27.82 6.94 1.33
C THR A 3 -26.53 6.19 1.03
N MET A 4 -26.48 5.53 -0.13
CA MET A 4 -25.27 4.92 -0.68
C MET A 4 -24.83 5.69 -1.92
N LYS A 5 -23.52 5.70 -2.17
CA LYS A 5 -22.92 6.30 -3.36
C LYS A 5 -22.36 5.21 -4.23
N THR A 6 -22.60 5.29 -5.54
CA THR A 6 -22.00 4.39 -6.53
C THR A 6 -21.47 5.21 -7.70
N THR A 7 -20.35 4.75 -8.26
CA THR A 7 -19.74 5.37 -9.44
C THR A 7 -19.64 4.34 -10.55
N PHE A 8 -20.10 4.68 -11.76
CA PHE A 8 -20.00 3.80 -12.93
C PHE A 8 -19.62 4.58 -14.20
N GLY A 9 -19.01 3.89 -15.17
CA GLY A 9 -18.59 4.46 -16.45
C GLY A 9 -19.77 4.63 -17.41
N ILE A 10 -19.70 5.66 -18.26
CA ILE A 10 -20.70 5.91 -19.30
C ILE A 10 -19.99 6.11 -20.65
N GLY A 11 -19.99 5.06 -21.46
CA GLY A 11 -19.43 5.08 -22.80
C GLY A 11 -20.34 5.79 -23.81
N GLY A 12 -19.72 6.60 -24.68
CA GLY A 12 -20.39 7.25 -25.81
C GLY A 12 -20.76 8.74 -25.59
N MET A 13 -20.33 9.35 -24.49
CA MET A 13 -20.51 10.79 -24.27
C MET A 13 -19.44 11.61 -25.02
N THR A 14 -19.83 12.47 -25.97
CA THR A 14 -18.87 13.25 -26.78
C THR A 14 -18.90 14.76 -26.50
N CYS A 15 -19.86 15.25 -25.71
CA CYS A 15 -20.00 16.68 -25.45
C CYS A 15 -20.75 16.98 -24.13
N ALA A 16 -20.72 18.24 -23.71
CA ALA A 16 -21.40 18.70 -22.49
C ALA A 16 -22.93 18.49 -22.53
N ALA A 17 -23.55 18.44 -23.71
CA ALA A 17 -24.97 18.14 -23.84
C ALA A 17 -25.28 16.67 -23.48
N CYS A 18 -24.33 15.74 -23.71
CA CYS A 18 -24.48 14.34 -23.30
C CYS A 18 -24.49 14.21 -21.77
N VAL A 19 -23.65 14.98 -21.08
CA VAL A 19 -23.59 15.01 -19.61
C VAL A 19 -24.95 15.37 -19.03
N SER A 20 -25.54 16.48 -19.46
CA SER A 20 -26.84 16.92 -18.96
C SER A 20 -27.97 15.96 -19.31
N HIS A 21 -27.89 15.26 -20.44
CA HIS A 21 -28.90 14.26 -20.82
C HIS A 21 -28.87 13.04 -19.88
N VAL A 22 -27.68 12.55 -19.56
CA VAL A 22 -27.49 11.42 -18.64
C VAL A 22 -27.79 11.81 -17.19
N GLU A 23 -27.43 13.01 -16.75
CA GLU A 23 -27.81 13.51 -15.43
C GLU A 23 -29.34 13.55 -15.27
N HIS A 24 -30.04 14.04 -16.30
CA HIS A 24 -31.50 14.09 -16.27
C HIS A 24 -32.15 12.70 -16.24
N SER A 25 -31.63 11.72 -16.97
CA SER A 25 -32.21 10.37 -16.96
C SER A 25 -31.99 9.67 -15.61
N LEU A 26 -30.82 9.86 -14.99
CA LEU A 26 -30.50 9.27 -13.69
C LEU A 26 -31.26 9.92 -12.53
N VAL A 27 -31.48 11.24 -12.55
CA VAL A 27 -32.28 11.95 -11.53
C VAL A 27 -33.75 11.51 -11.53
N GLN A 28 -34.27 11.03 -12.66
CA GLN A 28 -35.65 10.54 -12.77
C GLN A 28 -35.85 9.14 -12.17
N VAL A 29 -34.77 8.42 -11.86
CA VAL A 29 -34.88 7.10 -11.21
C VAL A 29 -35.33 7.29 -9.76
N GLN A 30 -36.43 6.62 -9.40
CA GLN A 30 -37.01 6.73 -8.07
C GLN A 30 -36.00 6.23 -7.01
N GLY A 31 -35.77 7.02 -5.96
CA GLY A 31 -34.77 6.70 -4.92
C GLY A 31 -33.41 7.35 -5.12
N VAL A 32 -33.16 8.04 -6.25
CA VAL A 32 -31.96 8.85 -6.46
C VAL A 32 -32.07 10.20 -5.75
N VAL A 33 -31.05 10.54 -4.97
CA VAL A 33 -30.93 11.77 -4.19
C VAL A 33 -30.07 12.79 -4.92
N LYS A 34 -28.98 12.36 -5.55
CA LYS A 34 -28.05 13.24 -6.24
C LYS A 34 -27.32 12.52 -7.38
N VAL A 35 -27.07 13.23 -8.47
CA VAL A 35 -26.28 12.75 -9.61
C VAL A 35 -25.23 13.80 -9.98
N ALA A 36 -24.04 13.37 -10.34
CA ALA A 36 -23.02 14.19 -10.97
C ALA A 36 -22.32 13.40 -12.08
N VAL A 37 -22.27 13.94 -13.30
CA VAL A 37 -21.60 13.29 -14.44
C VAL A 37 -20.41 14.12 -14.90
N ASN A 38 -19.28 13.46 -15.14
CA ASN A 38 -18.04 14.10 -15.58
C ASN A 38 -17.63 13.61 -16.97
N LEU A 39 -17.62 14.54 -17.93
CA LEU A 39 -17.27 14.26 -19.33
C LEU A 39 -15.80 13.88 -19.50
N ALA A 40 -14.87 14.49 -18.75
CA ALA A 40 -13.44 14.24 -18.93
C ALA A 40 -13.02 12.85 -18.48
N THR A 41 -13.80 12.25 -17.58
CA THR A 41 -13.56 10.90 -17.05
C THR A 41 -14.61 9.88 -17.52
N GLU A 42 -15.59 10.30 -18.31
CA GLU A 42 -16.73 9.48 -18.76
C GLU A 42 -17.42 8.71 -17.62
N LYS A 43 -17.67 9.36 -16.47
CA LYS A 43 -18.20 8.71 -15.25
C LYS A 43 -19.43 9.42 -14.69
N ALA A 44 -20.35 8.65 -14.10
CA ALA A 44 -21.44 9.14 -13.24
C ALA A 44 -21.22 8.74 -11.80
N LEU A 45 -21.44 9.68 -10.88
CA LEU A 45 -21.58 9.46 -9.44
C LEU A 45 -23.05 9.63 -9.06
N VAL A 46 -23.66 8.59 -8.49
CA VAL A 46 -25.07 8.57 -8.07
C VAL A 46 -25.16 8.30 -6.58
N GLU A 47 -25.89 9.14 -5.86
CA GLU A 47 -26.28 8.96 -4.46
C GLU A 47 -27.74 8.55 -4.40
N TYR A 48 -28.05 7.40 -3.79
CA TYR A 48 -29.39 6.78 -3.81
C TYR A 48 -29.73 6.05 -2.51
N ASP A 49 -31.02 5.75 -2.30
CA ASP A 49 -31.51 4.90 -1.22
C ASP A 49 -31.53 3.42 -1.69
N PRO A 50 -30.70 2.53 -1.10
CA PRO A 50 -30.58 1.14 -1.52
C PRO A 50 -31.84 0.31 -1.22
N ASN A 51 -32.79 0.83 -0.42
CA ASN A 51 -34.07 0.15 -0.17
C ASN A 51 -35.12 0.44 -1.26
N VAL A 52 -34.88 1.43 -2.12
CA VAL A 52 -35.85 1.92 -3.12
C VAL A 52 -35.41 1.61 -4.55
N THR A 53 -34.11 1.61 -4.82
CA THR A 53 -33.57 1.30 -6.15
C THR A 53 -32.22 0.60 -6.06
N ASP A 54 -31.86 -0.11 -7.13
CA ASP A 54 -30.61 -0.84 -7.29
C ASP A 54 -29.85 -0.38 -8.55
N ILE A 55 -28.57 -0.75 -8.65
CA ILE A 55 -27.63 -0.37 -9.71
C ILE A 55 -28.14 -0.76 -11.10
N SER A 56 -28.87 -1.88 -11.19
CA SER A 56 -29.52 -2.37 -12.42
C SER A 56 -30.46 -1.33 -13.05
N ASN A 57 -31.19 -0.55 -12.24
CA ASN A 57 -32.08 0.51 -12.73
C ASN A 57 -31.33 1.71 -13.31
N PHE A 58 -30.12 2.01 -12.81
CA PHE A 58 -29.28 3.07 -13.37
C PHE A 58 -28.75 2.68 -14.74
N SER A 59 -28.35 1.41 -14.90
CA SER A 59 -27.95 0.88 -16.21
C SER A 59 -29.07 1.01 -17.24
N HIS A 60 -30.29 0.64 -16.86
CA HIS A 60 -31.46 0.78 -17.74
C HIS A 60 -31.78 2.25 -18.09
N ALA A 61 -31.67 3.17 -17.12
CA ALA A 61 -31.89 4.61 -17.34
C ALA A 61 -30.84 5.25 -18.27
N VAL A 62 -29.59 4.79 -18.22
CA VAL A 62 -28.50 5.29 -19.08
C VAL A 62 -28.58 4.67 -20.48
N GLN A 63 -28.93 3.39 -20.59
CA GLN A 63 -29.16 2.72 -21.88
C GLN A 63 -30.36 3.28 -22.63
N SER A 64 -31.45 3.57 -21.91
CA SER A 64 -32.64 4.22 -22.51
C SER A 64 -32.37 5.67 -22.95
N ALA A 65 -31.39 6.35 -22.33
CA ALA A 65 -30.87 7.64 -22.79
C ALA A 65 -29.88 7.52 -23.98
N GLY A 66 -29.59 6.29 -24.44
CA GLY A 66 -28.75 6.03 -25.63
C GLY A 66 -27.26 5.88 -25.36
N TYR A 67 -26.84 5.70 -24.11
CA TYR A 67 -25.44 5.55 -23.71
C TYR A 67 -25.14 4.16 -23.15
N ARG A 68 -23.87 3.75 -23.16
CA ARG A 68 -23.45 2.45 -22.61
C ARG A 68 -23.00 2.62 -21.18
N VAL A 69 -23.42 1.73 -20.28
CA VAL A 69 -22.82 1.67 -18.94
C VAL A 69 -21.62 0.73 -19.00
N GLU A 70 -20.46 1.27 -18.64
CA GLU A 70 -19.20 0.52 -18.57
C GLU A 70 -18.90 0.19 -17.11
N GLY A 71 -19.20 -1.07 -16.76
CA GLY A 71 -18.79 -1.78 -15.55
C GLY A 71 -19.30 -1.28 -14.20
N THR A 72 -19.49 -2.23 -13.28
CA THR A 72 -19.54 -1.98 -11.84
C THR A 72 -18.16 -1.56 -11.32
N GLU A 73 -18.12 -0.95 -10.13
CA GLU A 73 -16.92 -0.35 -9.51
C GLU A 73 -15.69 -1.29 -9.46
N SER A 74 -15.91 -2.62 -9.40
CA SER A 74 -14.85 -3.66 -9.47
C SER A 74 -14.21 -3.78 -10.86
N GLU A 75 -15.01 -3.80 -11.92
CA GLU A 75 -14.50 -3.83 -13.31
C GLU A 75 -13.78 -2.53 -13.65
N ILE A 76 -14.21 -1.40 -13.06
CA ILE A 76 -13.55 -0.10 -13.22
C ILE A 76 -12.21 -0.07 -12.48
N LEU A 77 -12.08 -0.70 -11.31
CA LEU A 77 -10.82 -0.82 -10.58
C LEU A 77 -9.82 -1.69 -11.36
N ASP A 78 -10.27 -2.85 -11.87
CA ASP A 78 -9.42 -3.74 -12.67
C ASP A 78 -9.05 -3.13 -14.03
N ALA A 79 -10.00 -2.49 -14.72
CA ALA A 79 -9.74 -1.79 -15.97
C ALA A 79 -8.88 -0.53 -15.78
N ALA A 80 -9.09 0.25 -14.71
CA ALA A 80 -8.25 1.41 -14.40
C ALA A 80 -6.81 0.96 -14.09
N PHE A 81 -6.66 -0.14 -13.37
CA PHE A 81 -5.36 -0.73 -13.04
C PHE A 81 -4.66 -1.31 -14.28
N GLU A 82 -5.41 -1.93 -15.18
CA GLU A 82 -4.89 -2.45 -16.45
C GLU A 82 -4.51 -1.31 -17.42
N LEU A 83 -5.32 -0.25 -17.49
CA LEU A 83 -5.01 0.98 -18.22
C LEU A 83 -3.78 1.69 -17.64
N GLU A 84 -3.63 1.72 -16.32
CA GLU A 84 -2.43 2.25 -15.65
C GLU A 84 -1.19 1.39 -15.97
N ARG A 85 -1.34 0.05 -16.05
CA ARG A 85 -0.27 -0.87 -16.45
C ARG A 85 0.14 -0.65 -17.91
N LEU A 86 -0.83 -0.51 -18.81
CA LEU A 86 -0.57 -0.25 -20.23
C LEU A 86 0.11 1.10 -20.43
N SER A 87 -0.32 2.14 -19.72
CA SER A 87 0.29 3.48 -19.80
C SER A 87 1.72 3.52 -19.24
N LYS A 88 1.98 2.91 -18.08
CA LYS A 88 3.33 2.80 -17.50
C LYS A 88 4.29 2.02 -18.41
N ASN A 89 3.83 0.90 -18.98
CA ASN A 89 4.64 0.12 -19.92
C ASN A 89 4.89 0.87 -21.23
N HIS A 90 3.91 1.65 -21.70
CA HIS A 90 4.08 2.48 -22.88
C HIS A 90 5.09 3.61 -22.63
N GLU A 91 5.05 4.27 -21.47
CA GLU A 91 6.03 5.29 -21.09
C GLU A 91 7.46 4.72 -21.04
N ILE A 92 7.67 3.57 -20.39
CA ILE A 92 8.99 2.92 -20.30
C ILE A 92 9.52 2.57 -21.70
N ARG A 93 8.67 2.01 -22.57
CA ARG A 93 9.04 1.70 -23.96
C ARG A 93 9.35 2.96 -24.76
N ASP A 94 8.58 4.03 -24.56
CA ASP A 94 8.79 5.30 -25.24
C ASP A 94 10.13 5.94 -24.87
N LEU A 95 10.45 5.97 -23.56
CA LEU A 95 11.74 6.44 -23.06
C LEU A 95 12.91 5.62 -23.63
N TRP A 96 12.77 4.29 -23.70
CA TRP A 96 13.79 3.42 -24.28
C TRP A 96 13.99 3.67 -25.78
N ARG A 97 12.92 3.83 -26.56
CA ARG A 97 13.00 4.17 -27.99
C ARG A 97 13.68 5.52 -28.22
N LYS A 98 13.27 6.54 -27.46
CA LYS A 98 13.87 7.88 -27.53
C LYS A 98 15.34 7.87 -27.13
N PHE A 99 15.71 7.12 -26.08
CA PHE A 99 17.09 6.91 -25.69
C PHE A 99 17.91 6.25 -26.81
N LEU A 100 17.45 5.10 -27.33
CA LEU A 100 18.16 4.35 -28.34
C LEU A 100 18.36 5.18 -29.62
N PHE A 101 17.33 5.92 -30.03
CA PHE A 101 17.44 6.86 -31.15
C PHE A 101 18.47 7.97 -30.86
N SER A 102 18.37 8.61 -29.69
CA SER A 102 19.26 9.73 -29.31
C SER A 102 20.71 9.32 -29.14
N ILE A 103 21.00 8.14 -28.58
CA ILE A 103 22.39 7.66 -28.41
C ILE A 103 23.00 7.24 -29.74
N VAL A 104 22.24 6.57 -30.62
CA VAL A 104 22.73 6.19 -31.96
C VAL A 104 23.04 7.45 -32.77
N VAL A 105 22.11 8.41 -32.82
CA VAL A 105 22.33 9.67 -33.52
C VAL A 105 23.45 10.48 -32.86
N GLY A 106 23.51 10.55 -31.53
CA GLY A 106 24.56 11.24 -30.79
C GLY A 106 25.96 10.68 -31.08
N LEU A 107 26.11 9.35 -31.14
CA LEU A 107 27.37 8.70 -31.52
C LEU A 107 27.74 8.95 -32.99
N ILE A 108 26.76 8.98 -33.90
CA ILE A 108 26.99 9.36 -35.30
C ILE A 108 27.46 10.82 -35.39
N LEU A 109 26.82 11.73 -34.66
CA LEU A 109 27.22 13.13 -34.60
C LEU A 109 28.63 13.28 -34.02
N MET A 110 28.97 12.56 -32.95
CA MET A 110 30.31 12.59 -32.34
C MET A 110 31.39 12.04 -33.27
N ALA A 111 31.13 10.91 -33.94
CA ALA A 111 32.04 10.38 -34.96
C ALA A 111 32.17 11.37 -36.13
N GLY A 112 31.12 12.12 -36.41
CA GLY A 112 31.10 13.15 -37.44
C GLY A 112 31.86 14.42 -37.09
N THR A 113 31.78 14.89 -35.84
CA THR A 113 32.53 16.06 -35.34
C THR A 113 34.02 15.76 -35.19
N MET A 114 34.38 14.52 -34.88
CA MET A 114 35.78 14.06 -34.79
C MET A 114 36.40 13.64 -36.14
N GLU A 115 35.68 13.80 -37.26
CA GLU A 115 36.12 13.41 -38.63
C GLU A 115 36.51 11.92 -38.79
N VAL A 116 36.07 11.03 -37.88
CA VAL A 116 36.42 9.60 -37.86
C VAL A 116 35.66 8.79 -38.92
N LEU A 117 34.56 9.31 -39.46
CA LEU A 117 33.71 8.60 -40.41
C LEU A 117 34.36 8.47 -41.80
N PRO A 118 34.45 7.26 -42.41
CA PRO A 118 35.19 7.04 -43.66
C PRO A 118 34.66 7.80 -44.89
N TRP A 119 33.39 8.21 -44.85
CA TRP A 119 32.65 8.93 -45.88
C TRP A 119 32.72 10.45 -45.70
N SER A 120 33.35 10.95 -44.63
CA SER A 120 33.67 12.38 -44.47
C SER A 120 34.52 12.91 -45.63
N SER A 121 35.34 12.04 -46.22
CA SER A 121 36.18 12.30 -47.39
C SER A 121 35.42 12.27 -48.73
N TRP A 122 34.22 11.69 -48.77
CA TRP A 122 33.42 11.50 -50.00
C TRP A 122 32.39 12.60 -50.24
N LEU A 123 32.01 13.38 -49.22
CA LEU A 123 31.18 14.56 -49.42
C LEU A 123 32.06 15.75 -49.86
N PRO A 124 31.97 16.21 -51.12
CA PRO A 124 32.73 17.36 -51.58
C PRO A 124 32.17 18.63 -50.91
N ASN A 125 33.08 19.48 -50.43
CA ASN A 125 32.86 20.82 -49.86
C ASN A 125 32.35 20.83 -48.40
N GLY A 126 33.21 21.35 -47.51
CA GLY A 126 32.98 21.52 -46.06
C GLY A 126 31.83 22.46 -45.65
N THR A 127 30.91 22.79 -46.57
CA THR A 127 29.70 23.60 -46.36
C THR A 127 28.45 22.74 -46.15
N LEU A 128 28.29 21.60 -46.83
CA LEU A 128 27.08 20.74 -46.70
C LEU A 128 27.12 19.82 -45.49
N TYR A 129 28.32 19.37 -45.09
CA TYR A 129 28.49 18.44 -43.99
C TYR A 129 27.99 18.97 -42.62
N PRO A 130 28.25 20.23 -42.23
CA PRO A 130 27.64 20.83 -41.04
C PRO A 130 26.11 20.85 -41.05
N PHE A 131 25.47 21.08 -42.22
CA PHE A 131 24.01 21.03 -42.34
C PHE A 131 23.46 19.62 -42.16
N LEU A 132 24.18 18.60 -42.62
CA LEU A 132 23.77 17.21 -42.40
C LEU A 132 23.80 16.86 -40.91
N LEU A 133 24.83 17.28 -40.17
CA LEU A 133 24.90 17.14 -38.72
C LEU A 133 23.75 17.89 -38.03
N TRP A 134 23.43 19.10 -38.50
CA TRP A 134 22.32 19.88 -37.96
C TRP A 134 20.96 19.17 -38.18
N ILE A 135 20.70 18.67 -39.38
CA ILE A 135 19.47 17.91 -39.70
C ILE A 135 19.36 16.68 -38.80
N LEU A 136 20.44 15.93 -38.61
CA LEU A 136 20.46 14.75 -37.73
C LEU A 136 20.23 15.09 -36.26
N ALA A 137 20.78 16.22 -35.78
CA ALA A 137 20.60 16.64 -34.39
C ALA A 137 19.19 17.14 -34.06
N THR A 138 18.45 17.63 -35.07
CA THR A 138 17.16 18.31 -34.88
C THR A 138 16.06 17.39 -34.30
N PRO A 139 15.86 16.14 -34.78
CA PRO A 139 14.93 15.19 -34.16
C PRO A 139 15.31 14.84 -32.72
N VAL A 140 16.61 14.75 -32.39
CA VAL A 140 17.04 14.49 -31.01
C VAL A 140 16.67 15.68 -30.12
N GLN A 141 16.94 16.91 -30.58
CA GLN A 141 16.67 18.14 -29.84
C GLN A 141 15.17 18.33 -29.56
N PHE A 142 14.35 18.28 -30.61
CA PHE A 142 12.95 18.73 -30.53
C PHE A 142 11.92 17.62 -30.44
N TRP A 143 12.24 16.37 -30.81
CA TRP A 143 11.32 15.23 -30.63
C TRP A 143 11.68 14.42 -29.38
N ALA A 144 12.93 13.97 -29.24
CA ALA A 144 13.34 13.21 -28.05
C ALA A 144 13.46 14.13 -26.81
N GLY A 145 13.96 15.36 -27.00
CA GLY A 145 14.08 16.37 -25.95
C GLY A 145 12.82 17.17 -25.61
N TRP A 146 11.72 17.02 -26.37
CA TRP A 146 10.51 17.85 -26.24
C TRP A 146 9.96 17.96 -24.82
N GLN A 147 9.95 16.83 -24.11
CA GLN A 147 9.47 16.74 -22.73
C GLN A 147 10.20 17.68 -21.77
N PHE A 148 11.47 17.97 -22.02
CA PHE A 148 12.27 18.87 -21.19
C PHE A 148 11.89 20.32 -21.44
N TYR A 149 11.56 20.69 -22.68
CA TYR A 149 11.05 22.01 -23.04
C TYR A 149 9.68 22.28 -22.42
N VAL A 150 8.74 21.35 -22.57
CA VAL A 150 7.38 21.50 -22.02
C VAL A 150 7.43 21.69 -20.51
N SER A 151 8.19 20.84 -19.81
CA SER A 151 8.30 20.93 -18.34
C SER A 151 9.11 22.14 -17.87
N GLY A 152 10.21 22.48 -18.55
CA GLY A 152 11.05 23.63 -18.20
C GLY A 152 10.34 24.96 -18.42
N ILE A 153 9.67 25.14 -19.56
CA ILE A 153 8.88 26.34 -19.84
C ILE A 153 7.68 26.45 -18.89
N GLY A 154 7.04 25.32 -18.58
CA GLY A 154 5.98 25.25 -17.58
C GLY A 154 6.44 25.77 -16.22
N ALA A 155 7.59 25.29 -15.72
CA ALA A 155 8.15 25.73 -14.44
C ALA A 155 8.42 27.24 -14.40
N ILE A 156 9.08 27.77 -15.45
CA ILE A 156 9.41 29.20 -15.56
C ILE A 156 8.13 30.04 -15.55
N ARG A 157 7.08 29.63 -16.28
CA ARG A 157 5.80 30.36 -16.32
C ARG A 157 5.13 30.46 -14.94
N HIS A 158 5.38 29.50 -14.07
CA HIS A 158 4.88 29.50 -12.69
C HIS A 158 5.86 30.13 -11.68
N GLY A 159 6.90 30.84 -12.15
CA GLY A 159 7.88 31.51 -11.29
C GLY A 159 8.81 30.56 -10.53
N THR A 160 8.92 29.31 -10.98
CA THR A 160 9.81 28.29 -10.40
C THR A 160 10.82 27.81 -11.44
N ALA A 161 11.85 27.09 -11.01
CA ALA A 161 12.79 26.47 -11.92
C ALA A 161 13.06 25.03 -11.47
N ASN A 162 13.15 24.12 -12.44
CA ASN A 162 13.31 22.69 -12.18
C ASN A 162 14.49 22.12 -12.99
N MET A 163 14.84 20.86 -12.76
CA MET A 163 15.91 20.16 -13.48
C MET A 163 15.76 20.24 -15.01
N HIS A 164 14.53 20.14 -15.52
CA HIS A 164 14.26 20.25 -16.95
C HIS A 164 14.57 21.62 -17.53
N THR A 165 14.53 22.67 -16.69
CA THR A 165 14.90 24.03 -17.08
C THR A 165 16.38 24.13 -17.45
N LEU A 166 17.29 23.54 -16.65
CA LEU A 166 18.73 23.51 -16.97
C LEU A 166 19.00 22.71 -18.24
N ILE A 167 18.36 21.54 -18.36
CA ILE A 167 18.56 20.63 -19.49
C ILE A 167 18.12 21.32 -20.79
N ALA A 168 16.91 21.89 -20.80
CA ALA A 168 16.38 22.60 -21.95
C ALA A 168 17.26 23.79 -22.31
N LEU A 169 17.72 24.58 -21.33
CA LEU A 169 18.59 25.73 -21.58
C LEU A 169 19.96 25.31 -22.12
N GLY A 170 20.66 24.41 -21.43
CA GLY A 170 22.02 23.99 -21.80
C GLY A 170 22.10 23.32 -23.17
N THR A 171 21.18 22.39 -23.46
CA THR A 171 21.09 21.73 -24.77
C THR A 171 20.69 22.73 -25.87
N SER A 172 19.79 23.67 -25.59
CA SER A 172 19.42 24.73 -26.56
C SER A 172 20.58 25.67 -26.85
N VAL A 173 21.39 26.03 -25.86
CA VAL A 173 22.56 26.90 -26.06
C VAL A 173 23.60 26.18 -26.93
N ALA A 174 23.88 24.90 -26.67
CA ALA A 174 24.79 24.09 -27.49
C ALA A 174 24.29 23.91 -28.94
N TYR A 175 23.01 23.57 -29.10
CA TYR A 175 22.38 23.41 -30.41
C TYR A 175 22.32 24.75 -31.17
N GLY A 176 21.89 25.82 -30.49
CA GLY A 176 21.77 27.16 -31.06
C GLY A 176 23.11 27.75 -31.48
N TYR A 177 24.15 27.63 -30.66
CA TYR A 177 25.51 28.01 -31.03
C TYR A 177 25.96 27.26 -32.30
N SER A 178 25.74 25.95 -32.34
CA SER A 178 26.13 25.11 -33.48
C SER A 178 25.37 25.46 -34.76
N ALA A 179 24.08 25.81 -34.65
CA ALA A 179 23.26 26.28 -35.77
C ALA A 179 23.75 27.64 -36.28
N VAL A 180 24.06 28.59 -35.38
CA VAL A 180 24.61 29.90 -35.75
C VAL A 180 25.96 29.74 -36.46
N ILE A 181 26.88 28.94 -35.92
CA ILE A 181 28.19 28.68 -36.57
C ILE A 181 28.00 28.00 -37.93
N THR A 182 27.07 27.04 -38.04
CA THR A 182 26.77 26.37 -39.32
C THR A 182 26.26 27.35 -40.38
N THR A 183 25.32 28.22 -40.02
CA THR A 183 24.77 29.23 -40.94
C THR A 183 25.79 30.30 -41.33
N LEU A 184 26.60 30.77 -40.38
CA LEU A 184 27.67 31.75 -40.63
C LEU A 184 28.78 31.18 -41.51
N LYS A 185 29.14 29.89 -41.34
CA LYS A 185 30.18 29.22 -42.12
C LYS A 185 29.82 29.16 -43.61
N VAL A 186 28.53 29.13 -43.92
CA VAL A 186 28.03 29.06 -45.30
C VAL A 186 27.71 30.43 -45.86
N SER A 187 27.10 31.32 -45.06
CA SER A 187 26.63 32.62 -45.53
C SER A 187 27.74 33.68 -45.54
N TYR A 188 28.62 33.68 -44.53
CA TYR A 188 29.66 34.70 -44.33
C TYR A 188 30.92 34.09 -43.70
N PRO A 189 31.65 33.21 -44.41
CA PRO A 189 32.82 32.52 -43.87
C PRO A 189 33.94 33.47 -43.38
N GLU A 190 34.10 34.65 -43.99
CA GLU A 190 35.08 35.65 -43.55
C GLU A 190 34.73 36.26 -42.18
N LEU A 191 33.45 36.30 -41.82
CA LEU A 191 32.97 36.83 -40.54
C LEU A 191 33.41 35.95 -39.36
N ILE A 192 33.52 34.63 -39.56
CA ILE A 192 34.01 33.69 -38.54
C ILE A 192 35.48 33.98 -38.22
N ASN A 193 36.30 34.21 -39.25
CA ASN A 193 37.71 34.54 -39.08
C ASN A 193 37.90 35.95 -38.49
N TYR A 194 37.07 36.91 -38.89
CA TYR A 194 37.11 38.28 -38.37
C TYR A 194 36.67 38.37 -36.90
N LEU A 195 35.62 37.64 -36.52
CA LEU A 195 35.13 37.58 -35.14
C LEU A 195 35.98 36.65 -34.25
N GLY A 196 36.94 35.93 -34.85
CA GLY A 196 37.73 34.91 -34.17
C GLY A 196 36.80 33.93 -33.47
N LEU A 197 35.93 33.22 -34.21
CA LEU A 197 35.08 32.17 -33.66
C LEU A 197 35.66 30.80 -34.01
N SER A 198 35.61 29.85 -33.07
CA SER A 198 35.99 28.47 -33.42
C SER A 198 34.93 27.84 -34.33
N SER A 199 35.38 27.05 -35.30
CA SER A 199 34.52 26.30 -36.23
C SER A 199 33.95 25.01 -35.61
N GLY A 200 34.19 24.77 -34.32
CA GLY A 200 33.71 23.59 -33.61
C GLY A 200 32.19 23.58 -33.52
N LEU A 201 31.59 22.42 -33.85
CA LEU A 201 30.17 22.16 -33.73
C LEU A 201 29.92 21.29 -32.48
N PHE A 202 28.85 21.59 -31.75
CA PHE A 202 28.49 20.94 -30.49
C PHE A 202 27.11 20.27 -30.56
N PHE A 203 26.68 19.89 -31.77
CA PHE A 203 25.43 19.15 -31.98
C PHE A 203 25.45 17.78 -31.29
N ASP A 204 26.60 17.12 -31.29
CA ASP A 204 26.89 15.86 -30.59
C ASP A 204 26.70 16.00 -29.07
N THR A 205 27.23 17.08 -28.50
CA THR A 205 27.14 17.39 -27.07
C THR A 205 25.67 17.45 -26.66
N SER A 206 24.86 18.22 -27.39
CA SER A 206 23.42 18.31 -27.12
C SER A 206 22.70 16.96 -27.20
N ALA A 207 22.98 16.19 -28.26
CA ALA A 207 22.34 14.89 -28.50
C ALA A 207 22.72 13.83 -27.45
N ILE A 208 24.00 13.75 -27.06
CA ILE A 208 24.50 12.81 -26.06
C ILE A 208 23.91 13.13 -24.68
N ILE A 209 23.81 14.41 -24.33
CA ILE A 209 23.21 14.83 -23.04
C ILE A 209 21.75 14.40 -22.98
N ILE A 210 20.97 14.68 -24.03
CA ILE A 210 19.57 14.24 -24.13
C ILE A 210 19.49 12.71 -23.99
N ALA A 211 20.37 11.96 -24.65
CA ALA A 211 20.43 10.51 -24.54
C ALA A 211 20.70 10.02 -23.10
N LEU A 212 21.73 10.54 -22.43
CA LEU A 212 22.10 10.14 -21.06
C LEU A 212 20.99 10.45 -20.05
N ILE A 213 20.31 11.58 -20.21
CA ILE A 213 19.18 11.95 -19.35
C ILE A 213 17.98 11.03 -19.60
N LEU A 214 17.68 10.72 -20.86
CA LEU A 214 16.63 9.75 -21.22
C LEU A 214 16.92 8.36 -20.64
N LEU A 215 18.19 7.93 -20.64
CA LEU A 215 18.61 6.70 -19.98
C LEU A 215 18.35 6.74 -18.48
N GLY A 216 18.71 7.84 -17.82
CA GLY A 216 18.42 8.04 -16.39
C GLY A 216 16.92 7.92 -16.09
N ARG A 217 16.06 8.59 -16.88
CA ARG A 217 14.60 8.50 -16.75
C ARG A 217 14.05 7.10 -17.05
N TYR A 218 14.62 6.39 -18.02
CA TYR A 218 14.26 5.00 -18.29
C TYR A 218 14.58 4.08 -17.11
N LEU A 219 15.79 4.21 -16.54
CA LEU A 219 16.20 3.43 -15.37
C LEU A 219 15.31 3.74 -14.16
N GLU A 220 14.95 5.01 -13.95
CA GLU A 220 13.96 5.45 -12.95
C GLU A 220 12.61 4.76 -13.15
N ALA A 221 12.02 4.89 -14.34
CA ALA A 221 10.68 4.36 -14.62
C ALA A 221 10.66 2.83 -14.47
N ARG A 222 11.71 2.15 -14.91
CA ARG A 222 11.88 0.70 -14.77
C ARG A 222 12.01 0.27 -13.30
N ALA A 223 12.76 1.02 -12.50
CA ALA A 223 12.92 0.72 -11.06
C ALA A 223 11.60 0.88 -10.31
N ARG A 224 10.83 1.94 -10.59
CA ARG A 224 9.48 2.15 -10.00
C ARG A 224 8.48 1.06 -10.38
N SER A 225 8.54 0.55 -11.61
CA SER A 225 7.58 -0.44 -12.11
C SER A 225 7.64 -1.80 -11.40
N ARG A 226 8.84 -2.27 -11.00
CA ARG A 226 9.04 -3.63 -10.45
C ARG A 226 8.45 -3.84 -9.06
N THR A 227 8.20 -2.77 -8.35
CA THR A 227 7.80 -2.75 -6.94
C THR A 227 6.29 -2.62 -6.80
N SER A 228 5.63 -1.95 -7.74
CA SER A 228 4.18 -2.08 -7.90
C SER A 228 3.78 -3.55 -8.08
N ASP A 229 4.55 -4.35 -8.82
CA ASP A 229 4.30 -5.78 -9.07
C ASP A 229 4.28 -6.65 -7.79
N ALA A 230 4.98 -6.25 -6.72
CA ALA A 230 4.95 -6.98 -5.44
C ALA A 230 3.61 -6.82 -4.71
N ILE A 231 3.03 -5.62 -4.74
CA ILE A 231 1.69 -5.33 -4.19
C ILE A 231 0.63 -6.06 -5.02
N ARG A 232 0.82 -6.20 -6.34
CA ARG A 232 -0.12 -6.93 -7.22
C ARG A 232 -0.25 -8.40 -6.88
N ARG A 233 0.81 -9.03 -6.35
CA ARG A 233 0.75 -10.43 -5.91
C ARG A 233 -0.19 -10.63 -4.71
N LEU A 234 -0.46 -9.57 -3.94
CA LEU A 234 -1.44 -9.60 -2.85
C LEU A 234 -2.89 -9.51 -3.38
N ILE A 235 -3.10 -8.76 -4.47
CA ILE A 235 -4.43 -8.56 -5.10
C ILE A 235 -4.87 -9.80 -5.90
N GLY A 236 -3.94 -10.48 -6.57
CA GLY A 236 -4.22 -11.68 -7.38
C GLY A 236 -4.60 -12.94 -6.60
N LEU A 237 -4.88 -12.82 -5.30
CA LEU A 237 -5.30 -13.93 -4.43
C LEU A 237 -6.83 -13.99 -4.23
N LYS A 238 -7.56 -12.96 -4.65
CA LYS A 238 -9.03 -12.97 -4.60
C LYS A 238 -9.56 -14.01 -5.60
N PRO A 239 -10.36 -15.00 -5.18
CA PRO A 239 -10.97 -15.94 -6.11
C PRO A 239 -12.03 -15.23 -6.98
N GLU A 240 -12.16 -15.66 -8.24
CA GLU A 240 -13.09 -15.06 -9.22
C GLU A 240 -14.53 -15.58 -9.06
N VAL A 241 -14.71 -16.73 -8.41
CA VAL A 241 -16.01 -17.40 -8.24
C VAL A 241 -16.24 -17.86 -6.81
N ALA A 242 -17.50 -17.86 -6.38
CA ALA A 242 -17.96 -18.38 -5.09
C ALA A 242 -19.04 -19.45 -5.30
N ALA A 243 -18.96 -20.53 -4.51
CA ALA A 243 -19.97 -21.58 -4.46
C ALA A 243 -21.07 -21.20 -3.46
N VAL A 244 -22.15 -20.59 -3.96
CA VAL A 244 -23.28 -20.11 -3.15
C VAL A 244 -24.41 -21.14 -3.12
N LEU A 245 -24.95 -21.39 -1.93
CA LEU A 245 -26.10 -22.26 -1.69
C LEU A 245 -27.38 -21.44 -1.62
N ARG A 246 -28.26 -21.56 -2.62
CA ARG A 246 -29.59 -20.93 -2.64
C ARG A 246 -30.65 -22.01 -2.80
N ASN A 247 -31.64 -22.03 -1.91
CA ASN A 247 -32.71 -23.04 -1.89
C ASN A 247 -32.23 -24.51 -1.82
N GLY A 248 -31.03 -24.74 -1.28
CA GLY A 248 -30.44 -26.08 -1.15
C GLY A 248 -29.59 -26.55 -2.35
N ASP A 249 -29.61 -25.81 -3.46
CA ASP A 249 -28.79 -26.07 -4.64
C ASP A 249 -27.52 -25.21 -4.62
N GLU A 250 -26.42 -25.77 -5.14
CA GLU A 250 -25.11 -25.11 -5.23
C GLU A 250 -24.97 -24.41 -6.59
N PHE A 251 -24.69 -23.11 -6.56
CA PHE A 251 -24.43 -22.27 -7.74
C PHE A 251 -23.03 -21.67 -7.65
N ASN A 252 -22.21 -21.90 -8.68
CA ASN A 252 -20.97 -21.16 -8.85
C ASN A 252 -21.27 -19.84 -9.54
N ILE A 253 -21.26 -18.76 -8.77
CA ILE A 253 -21.49 -17.40 -9.28
C ILE A 253 -20.20 -16.56 -9.14
N PRO A 254 -20.02 -15.53 -9.97
CA PRO A 254 -18.96 -14.54 -9.76
C PRO A 254 -19.03 -13.95 -8.35
N VAL A 255 -17.88 -13.68 -7.73
CA VAL A 255 -17.82 -13.11 -6.36
C VAL A 255 -18.57 -11.77 -6.28
N GLU A 256 -18.69 -11.06 -7.39
CA GLU A 256 -19.38 -9.78 -7.53
C GLU A 256 -20.91 -9.90 -7.44
N GLU A 257 -21.47 -11.09 -7.70
CA GLU A 257 -22.91 -11.37 -7.60
C GLU A 257 -23.32 -11.92 -6.22
N VAL A 258 -22.35 -12.09 -5.31
CA VAL A 258 -22.59 -12.54 -3.94
C VAL A 258 -23.19 -11.39 -3.13
N VAL A 259 -24.28 -11.66 -2.42
CA VAL A 259 -24.95 -10.67 -1.57
C VAL A 259 -24.79 -11.02 -0.09
N VAL A 260 -24.88 -10.00 0.78
CA VAL A 260 -24.89 -10.21 2.24
C VAL A 260 -26.07 -11.12 2.62
N GLY A 261 -25.80 -12.11 3.47
CA GLY A 261 -26.76 -13.16 3.84
C GLY A 261 -26.76 -14.39 2.92
N ASP A 262 -26.03 -14.38 1.79
CA ASP A 262 -25.81 -15.61 1.03
C ASP A 262 -25.06 -16.65 1.90
N ILE A 263 -25.32 -17.93 1.68
CA ILE A 263 -24.60 -19.03 2.32
C ILE A 263 -23.57 -19.55 1.32
N VAL A 264 -22.30 -19.49 1.67
CA VAL A 264 -21.19 -19.93 0.81
C VAL A 264 -20.60 -21.23 1.34
N LEU A 265 -20.38 -22.20 0.46
CA LEU A 265 -19.64 -23.44 0.75
C LEU A 265 -18.18 -23.27 0.34
N VAL A 266 -17.26 -23.57 1.26
CA VAL A 266 -15.82 -23.53 0.98
C VAL A 266 -15.22 -24.90 1.28
N ARG A 267 -14.50 -25.46 0.30
CA ARG A 267 -13.84 -26.76 0.39
C ARG A 267 -12.37 -26.61 0.82
N PRO A 268 -11.75 -27.68 1.35
CA PRO A 268 -10.32 -27.66 1.65
C PRO A 268 -9.49 -27.33 0.41
N GLY A 269 -8.54 -26.40 0.55
CA GLY A 269 -7.68 -25.91 -0.51
C GLY A 269 -8.26 -24.74 -1.32
N GLU A 270 -9.50 -24.30 -1.06
CA GLU A 270 -10.10 -23.14 -1.71
C GLU A 270 -9.84 -21.86 -0.92
N ASN A 271 -9.70 -20.74 -1.63
CA ASN A 271 -9.68 -19.41 -1.00
C ASN A 271 -11.11 -19.01 -0.61
N ILE A 272 -11.24 -18.39 0.55
CA ILE A 272 -12.49 -17.83 1.02
C ILE A 272 -12.81 -16.58 0.15
N PRO A 273 -13.98 -16.50 -0.50
CA PRO A 273 -14.25 -15.47 -1.49
C PRO A 273 -14.58 -14.09 -0.91
N VAL A 274 -15.30 -14.06 0.20
CA VAL A 274 -15.79 -12.83 0.88
C VAL A 274 -15.78 -13.03 2.39
N ASP A 275 -15.97 -11.95 3.13
CA ASP A 275 -16.00 -11.98 4.59
C ASP A 275 -17.36 -12.51 5.09
N GLY A 276 -17.33 -13.27 6.19
CA GLY A 276 -18.53 -13.88 6.72
C GLY A 276 -18.36 -14.53 8.08
N GLN A 277 -19.39 -15.27 8.50
CA GLN A 277 -19.44 -15.98 9.78
C GLN A 277 -19.76 -17.46 9.56
N VAL A 278 -18.97 -18.35 10.16
CA VAL A 278 -19.15 -19.80 10.02
C VAL A 278 -20.52 -20.22 10.55
N MET A 279 -21.31 -20.89 9.72
CA MET A 279 -22.63 -21.41 10.06
C MET A 279 -22.59 -22.91 10.36
N GLN A 280 -21.77 -23.66 9.61
CA GLN A 280 -21.72 -25.12 9.74
C GLN A 280 -20.34 -25.64 9.35
N GLY A 281 -19.84 -26.63 10.10
CA GLY A 281 -18.54 -27.26 9.86
C GLY A 281 -17.45 -26.73 10.80
N HIS A 282 -16.27 -27.32 10.68
CA HIS A 282 -15.06 -26.95 11.40
C HIS A 282 -13.91 -26.94 10.40
N THR A 283 -13.04 -25.94 10.49
CA THR A 283 -11.97 -25.73 9.52
C THR A 283 -10.76 -25.07 10.17
N THR A 284 -9.61 -25.18 9.52
CA THR A 284 -8.44 -24.34 9.80
C THR A 284 -8.18 -23.43 8.61
N THR A 285 -7.99 -22.14 8.87
CA THR A 285 -7.76 -21.13 7.84
C THR A 285 -6.34 -20.56 7.96
N ASP A 286 -5.66 -20.43 6.82
CA ASP A 286 -4.39 -19.68 6.74
C ASP A 286 -4.69 -18.19 6.57
N GLU A 287 -4.50 -17.44 7.64
CA GLU A 287 -4.69 -15.99 7.66
C GLU A 287 -3.36 -15.22 7.60
N ALA A 288 -2.24 -15.89 7.28
CA ALA A 288 -0.90 -15.29 7.32
C ALA A 288 -0.78 -14.02 6.46
N MET A 289 -1.55 -13.92 5.38
CA MET A 289 -1.57 -12.72 4.52
C MET A 289 -2.25 -11.51 5.17
N LEU A 290 -3.18 -11.71 6.10
CA LEU A 290 -3.89 -10.64 6.82
C LEU A 290 -3.26 -10.34 8.17
N THR A 291 -2.92 -11.39 8.93
CA THR A 291 -2.43 -11.27 10.31
C THR A 291 -0.90 -11.26 10.40
N GLY A 292 -0.20 -11.79 9.40
CA GLY A 292 1.25 -12.01 9.43
C GLY A 292 1.67 -13.22 10.28
N GLU A 293 0.73 -13.95 10.89
CA GLU A 293 1.02 -15.10 11.72
C GLU A 293 1.05 -16.39 10.88
N SER A 294 2.15 -17.16 10.97
CA SER A 294 2.37 -18.35 10.14
C SER A 294 1.55 -19.58 10.52
N MET A 295 0.85 -19.53 11.66
CA MET A 295 0.10 -20.67 12.19
C MET A 295 -1.36 -20.60 11.72
N PRO A 296 -1.90 -21.69 11.14
CA PRO A 296 -3.31 -21.78 10.80
C PRO A 296 -4.23 -21.55 12.00
N VAL A 297 -5.30 -20.80 11.80
CA VAL A 297 -6.27 -20.46 12.84
C VAL A 297 -7.45 -21.42 12.75
N GLU A 298 -7.83 -22.06 13.86
CA GLU A 298 -9.04 -22.89 13.92
C GLU A 298 -10.32 -22.04 13.92
N LYS A 299 -11.32 -22.45 13.13
CA LYS A 299 -12.62 -21.80 13.01
C LYS A 299 -13.75 -22.77 13.33
N ASN A 300 -14.61 -22.31 14.23
CA ASN A 300 -15.82 -22.96 14.69
C ASN A 300 -17.06 -22.15 14.31
N VAL A 301 -18.23 -22.78 14.41
CA VAL A 301 -19.53 -22.12 14.19
C VAL A 301 -19.63 -20.84 15.03
N GLY A 302 -20.07 -19.75 14.40
CA GLY A 302 -20.15 -18.41 14.97
C GLY A 302 -18.88 -17.58 14.89
N GLN A 303 -17.75 -18.12 14.42
CA GLN A 303 -16.52 -17.33 14.27
C GLN A 303 -16.42 -16.66 12.89
N PRO A 304 -15.76 -15.50 12.79
CA PRO A 304 -15.58 -14.80 11.51
C PRO A 304 -14.52 -15.48 10.64
N VAL A 305 -14.75 -15.40 9.32
CA VAL A 305 -13.82 -15.79 8.25
C VAL A 305 -13.64 -14.61 7.30
N TYR A 306 -12.44 -14.48 6.74
CA TYR A 306 -12.06 -13.33 5.93
C TYR A 306 -11.74 -13.74 4.49
N GLY A 307 -12.14 -12.91 3.54
CA GLY A 307 -11.85 -13.09 2.12
C GLY A 307 -10.34 -13.14 1.83
N ALA A 308 -9.98 -13.87 0.78
CA ALA A 308 -8.62 -14.17 0.33
C ALA A 308 -7.73 -14.99 1.30
N THR A 309 -8.27 -15.46 2.42
CA THR A 309 -7.62 -16.47 3.28
C THR A 309 -7.84 -17.87 2.72
N LEU A 310 -6.89 -18.78 2.95
CA LEU A 310 -6.95 -20.14 2.42
C LEU A 310 -7.61 -21.09 3.42
N ASN A 311 -8.61 -21.84 2.99
CA ASN A 311 -9.11 -22.97 3.77
C ASN A 311 -8.10 -24.13 3.67
N ILE A 312 -7.52 -24.57 4.79
CA ILE A 312 -6.56 -25.68 4.82
C ILE A 312 -7.26 -27.02 5.01
N SER A 313 -8.26 -27.09 5.90
CA SER A 313 -8.88 -28.35 6.28
C SER A 313 -10.38 -28.22 6.55
N GLY A 314 -11.13 -29.29 6.27
CA GLY A 314 -12.58 -29.31 6.47
C GLY A 314 -13.36 -28.51 5.43
N ALA A 315 -14.53 -29.02 5.04
CA ALA A 315 -15.49 -28.23 4.30
C ALA A 315 -16.40 -27.52 5.31
N PHE A 316 -16.66 -26.24 5.08
CA PHE A 316 -17.53 -25.46 5.95
C PHE A 316 -18.45 -24.55 5.13
N LYS A 317 -19.56 -24.16 5.76
CA LYS A 317 -20.51 -23.19 5.23
C LYS A 317 -20.47 -21.96 6.09
N PHE A 318 -20.52 -20.79 5.48
CA PHE A 318 -20.56 -19.52 6.18
C PHE A 318 -21.61 -18.60 5.58
N GLU A 319 -22.16 -17.71 6.41
CA GLU A 319 -23.07 -16.66 5.98
C GLU A 319 -22.26 -15.39 5.69
N VAL A 320 -22.48 -14.79 4.53
CA VAL A 320 -21.75 -13.59 4.08
C VAL A 320 -22.15 -12.38 4.92
N THR A 321 -21.16 -11.70 5.50
CA THR A 321 -21.39 -10.50 6.33
C THR A 321 -20.92 -9.22 5.66
N ALA A 322 -19.89 -9.28 4.81
CA ALA A 322 -19.38 -8.12 4.08
C ALA A 322 -18.86 -8.51 2.69
N ILE A 323 -19.10 -7.62 1.72
CA ILE A 323 -18.75 -7.80 0.30
C ILE A 323 -18.05 -6.55 -0.26
N GLY A 324 -17.31 -6.71 -1.36
CA GLY A 324 -16.64 -5.60 -2.06
C GLY A 324 -15.77 -4.75 -1.13
N GLN A 325 -15.97 -3.43 -1.15
CA GLN A 325 -15.21 -2.45 -0.35
C GLN A 325 -15.34 -2.65 1.17
N GLN A 326 -16.39 -3.35 1.62
CA GLN A 326 -16.61 -3.59 3.04
C GLN A 326 -15.77 -4.75 3.59
N THR A 327 -15.14 -5.56 2.72
CA THR A 327 -14.25 -6.63 3.16
C THR A 327 -12.99 -6.09 3.82
N MET A 328 -12.44 -6.86 4.76
CA MET A 328 -11.23 -6.53 5.49
C MET A 328 -10.04 -6.28 4.54
N LEU A 329 -9.88 -7.13 3.52
CA LEU A 329 -8.83 -6.95 2.52
C LEU A 329 -9.00 -5.65 1.73
N SER A 330 -10.21 -5.32 1.27
CA SER A 330 -10.45 -4.07 0.53
C SER A 330 -10.21 -2.83 1.39
N GLN A 331 -10.59 -2.87 2.68
CA GLN A 331 -10.26 -1.79 3.62
C GLN A 331 -8.74 -1.64 3.79
N ILE A 332 -8.00 -2.74 3.90
CA ILE A 332 -6.53 -2.72 3.94
C ILE A 332 -5.96 -2.09 2.67
N ILE A 333 -6.42 -2.50 1.49
CA ILE A 333 -5.98 -1.95 0.20
C ILE A 333 -6.25 -0.44 0.14
N GLN A 334 -7.48 -0.01 0.47
CA GLN A 334 -7.86 1.40 0.46
C GLN A 334 -6.96 2.23 1.40
N HIS A 335 -6.72 1.75 2.61
CA HIS A 335 -5.83 2.43 3.55
C HIS A 335 -4.38 2.49 3.08
N VAL A 336 -3.91 1.49 2.32
CA VAL A 336 -2.57 1.49 1.72
C VAL A 336 -2.50 2.49 0.56
N GLU A 337 -3.51 2.54 -0.31
CA GLU A 337 -3.58 3.49 -1.42
C GLU A 337 -3.65 4.94 -0.95
N GLU A 338 -4.48 5.23 0.07
CA GLU A 338 -4.57 6.54 0.71
C GLU A 338 -3.21 6.98 1.28
N ALA A 339 -2.43 6.05 1.81
CA ALA A 339 -1.12 6.33 2.37
C ALA A 339 -0.02 6.53 1.30
N GLN A 340 -0.12 5.88 0.14
CA GLN A 340 0.80 6.04 -1.00
C GLN A 340 0.66 7.38 -1.73
N GLY A 341 -0.48 8.06 -1.61
CA GLY A 341 -0.68 9.40 -2.17
C GLY A 341 0.09 10.52 -1.45
N SER A 342 0.75 10.21 -0.33
CA SER A 342 1.44 11.19 0.51
C SER A 342 2.91 11.42 0.08
N LYS A 343 3.32 12.70 -0.08
CA LYS A 343 4.71 13.05 -0.41
C LYS A 343 5.61 13.00 0.82
N ALA A 344 6.69 12.20 0.76
CA ALA A 344 7.69 12.07 1.81
C ALA A 344 8.43 13.39 2.13
N PRO A 345 8.80 13.65 3.40
CA PRO A 345 9.51 14.86 3.82
C PRO A 345 10.83 15.11 3.09
N ILE A 346 11.65 14.08 2.85
CA ILE A 346 12.95 14.28 2.18
C ILE A 346 12.81 14.57 0.68
N GLN A 347 11.70 14.17 0.04
CA GLN A 347 11.38 14.61 -1.32
C GLN A 347 11.17 16.13 -1.35
N ARG A 348 10.53 16.69 -0.32
CA ARG A 348 10.39 18.16 -0.16
C ARG A 348 11.74 18.83 0.06
N LEU A 349 12.68 18.17 0.74
CA LEU A 349 14.05 18.67 0.90
C LEU A 349 14.79 18.71 -0.44
N ALA A 350 14.72 17.63 -1.23
CA ALA A 350 15.30 17.59 -2.57
C ALA A 350 14.70 18.65 -3.49
N ASP A 351 13.37 18.82 -3.47
CA ASP A 351 12.65 19.86 -4.23
C ASP A 351 13.07 21.27 -3.76
N ARG A 352 13.25 21.48 -2.45
CA ARG A 352 13.71 22.75 -1.88
C ARG A 352 15.17 23.03 -2.29
N VAL A 353 16.05 22.04 -2.25
CA VAL A 353 17.43 22.17 -2.72
C VAL A 353 17.43 22.54 -4.20
N ALA A 354 16.66 21.86 -5.04
CA ALA A 354 16.54 22.19 -6.46
C ALA A 354 16.03 23.63 -6.67
N ALA A 355 15.04 24.08 -5.91
CA ALA A 355 14.47 25.43 -6.03
C ALA A 355 15.49 26.56 -5.77
N TYR A 356 16.50 26.35 -4.90
CA TYR A 356 17.59 27.32 -4.68
C TYR A 356 18.80 27.08 -5.60
N PHE A 357 19.14 25.81 -5.82
CA PHE A 357 20.31 25.40 -6.59
C PHE A 357 20.20 25.82 -8.05
N VAL A 358 19.03 25.64 -8.67
CA VAL A 358 18.82 25.96 -10.08
C VAL A 358 19.02 27.46 -10.37
N PRO A 359 18.35 28.41 -9.67
CA PRO A 359 18.62 29.84 -9.87
C PRO A 359 20.07 30.24 -9.59
N ALA A 360 20.70 29.65 -8.56
CA ALA A 360 22.10 29.93 -8.25
C ALA A 360 23.03 29.54 -9.40
N ILE A 361 22.83 28.37 -10.01
CA ILE A 361 23.62 27.93 -11.18
C ILE A 361 23.38 28.83 -12.38
N MET A 362 22.14 29.28 -12.61
CA MET A 362 21.84 30.22 -13.70
C MET A 362 22.56 31.55 -13.50
N LEU A 363 22.62 32.06 -12.27
CA LEU A 363 23.38 33.27 -11.95
C LEU A 363 24.88 33.07 -12.10
N ILE A 364 25.41 31.92 -11.64
CA ILE A 364 26.83 31.58 -11.78
C ILE A 364 27.21 31.41 -13.25
N SER A 365 26.40 30.72 -14.05
CA SER A 365 26.68 30.51 -15.47
C SER A 365 26.65 31.82 -16.23
N LEU A 366 25.68 32.71 -15.95
CA LEU A 366 25.65 34.05 -16.54
C LEU A 366 26.84 34.90 -16.11
N SER A 367 27.21 34.86 -14.83
CA SER A 367 28.37 35.60 -14.32
C SER A 367 29.67 35.11 -14.96
N MET A 368 29.82 33.79 -15.12
CA MET A 368 30.97 33.18 -15.79
C MET A 368 31.00 33.48 -17.28
N PHE A 369 29.85 33.51 -17.95
CA PHE A 369 29.74 33.96 -19.33
C PHE A 369 30.32 35.37 -19.49
N CYS A 370 29.83 36.31 -18.68
CA CYS A 370 30.28 37.70 -18.72
C CYS A 370 31.77 37.81 -18.41
N PHE A 371 32.24 37.12 -17.36
CA PHE A 371 33.66 37.13 -16.98
C PHE A 371 34.56 36.66 -18.13
N TRP A 372 34.27 35.47 -18.69
CA TRP A 372 35.09 34.90 -19.76
C TRP A 372 34.97 35.63 -21.09
N LEU A 373 33.86 36.32 -21.34
CA LEU A 373 33.72 37.18 -22.52
C LEU A 373 34.79 38.29 -22.54
N PHE A 374 35.16 38.83 -21.37
CA PHE A 374 36.16 39.89 -21.24
C PHE A 374 37.57 39.38 -20.88
N ALA A 375 37.69 38.26 -20.16
CA ALA A 375 38.96 37.77 -19.63
C ALA A 375 39.61 36.66 -20.48
N ALA A 376 38.85 35.95 -21.32
CA ALA A 376 39.41 34.86 -22.12
C ALA A 376 40.27 35.39 -23.29
N PRO A 377 41.36 34.70 -23.65
CA PRO A 377 42.04 34.91 -24.93
C PRO A 377 41.07 34.70 -26.11
N PRO A 378 41.22 35.43 -27.22
CA PRO A 378 40.47 35.16 -28.45
C PRO A 378 40.66 33.70 -28.87
N PRO A 379 39.59 32.92 -29.15
CA PRO A 379 38.18 33.29 -29.35
C PRO A 379 37.35 33.37 -28.04
N SER A 380 37.16 34.58 -27.48
CA SER A 380 36.57 34.75 -26.15
C SER A 380 35.08 34.36 -26.08
N LEU A 381 34.31 34.63 -27.14
CA LEU A 381 32.89 34.27 -27.20
C LEU A 381 32.69 32.75 -27.21
N THR A 382 33.46 32.02 -28.02
CA THR A 382 33.43 30.55 -28.03
C THR A 382 33.76 30.01 -26.64
N PHE A 383 34.81 30.51 -26.01
CA PHE A 383 35.22 30.04 -24.68
C PHE A 383 34.14 30.32 -23.62
N ALA A 384 33.55 31.51 -23.63
CA ALA A 384 32.48 31.89 -22.73
C ALA A 384 31.22 31.02 -22.90
N VAL A 385 30.83 30.74 -24.15
CA VAL A 385 29.70 29.84 -24.45
C VAL A 385 29.98 28.42 -23.96
N LEU A 386 31.19 27.90 -24.18
CA LEU A 386 31.58 26.57 -23.69
C LEU A 386 31.56 26.51 -22.17
N ALA A 387 32.06 27.53 -21.48
CA ALA A 387 32.01 27.60 -20.02
C ALA A 387 30.57 27.57 -19.50
N VAL A 388 29.65 28.31 -20.12
CA VAL A 388 28.21 28.28 -19.77
C VAL A 388 27.63 26.89 -19.98
N ILE A 389 27.86 26.30 -21.15
CA ILE A 389 27.38 24.96 -21.50
C ILE A 389 27.88 23.96 -20.47
N SER A 390 29.19 23.94 -20.18
CA SER A 390 29.80 23.05 -19.18
C SER A 390 29.18 23.23 -17.79
N ILE A 391 29.02 24.45 -17.31
CA ILE A 391 28.42 24.72 -15.98
C ILE A 391 26.97 24.24 -15.93
N LEU A 392 26.16 24.57 -16.93
CA LEU A 392 24.74 24.19 -16.97
C LEU A 392 24.56 22.66 -17.00
N ILE A 393 25.46 21.94 -17.68
CA ILE A 393 25.37 20.48 -17.84
C ILE A 393 25.89 19.76 -16.60
N ILE A 394 27.10 20.11 -16.14
CA ILE A 394 27.73 19.46 -14.98
C ILE A 394 26.86 19.62 -13.74
N ALA A 395 26.15 20.74 -13.64
CA ALA A 395 25.31 21.03 -12.52
C ALA A 395 23.91 20.37 -12.58
N CYS A 396 23.59 19.51 -13.56
CA CYS A 396 22.33 18.75 -13.51
C CYS A 396 22.32 17.80 -12.30
N PRO A 397 21.44 17.98 -11.29
CA PRO A 397 21.32 17.06 -10.17
C PRO A 397 20.46 15.85 -10.54
N CYS A 398 20.73 15.26 -11.70
CA CYS A 398 19.92 14.22 -12.33
C CYS A 398 19.74 12.98 -11.44
N ALA A 399 20.74 12.64 -10.60
CA ALA A 399 20.67 11.52 -9.66
C ALA A 399 19.96 11.86 -8.33
N LEU A 400 19.96 13.15 -7.93
CA LEU A 400 19.47 13.58 -6.61
C LEU A 400 17.95 13.39 -6.48
N GLY A 401 17.19 13.68 -7.54
CA GLY A 401 15.73 13.49 -7.55
C GLY A 401 15.27 12.03 -7.55
N LEU A 402 16.18 11.09 -7.76
CA LEU A 402 15.88 9.66 -7.95
C LEU A 402 16.36 8.77 -6.81
N ALA A 403 17.42 9.19 -6.13
CA ALA A 403 18.01 8.42 -5.04
C ALA A 403 16.96 8.04 -3.99
N THR A 404 16.18 9.03 -3.53
CA THR A 404 15.22 8.78 -2.46
C THR A 404 14.01 7.97 -2.87
N PRO A 405 13.25 8.31 -3.94
CA PRO A 405 12.09 7.52 -4.32
C PRO A 405 12.47 6.06 -4.62
N THR A 406 13.63 5.81 -5.23
CA THR A 406 14.10 4.45 -5.51
C THR A 406 14.41 3.69 -4.22
N ALA A 407 15.12 4.32 -3.27
CA ALA A 407 15.44 3.72 -1.99
C ALA A 407 14.20 3.38 -1.16
N ILE A 408 13.24 4.31 -1.10
CA ILE A 408 11.96 4.12 -0.41
C ILE A 408 11.22 2.94 -1.02
N ILE A 409 11.05 2.94 -2.34
CA ILE A 409 10.28 1.93 -3.06
C ILE A 409 10.89 0.52 -2.88
N VAL A 410 12.22 0.40 -2.99
CA VAL A 410 12.93 -0.87 -2.74
C VAL A 410 12.82 -1.27 -1.27
N GLY A 411 12.95 -0.31 -0.35
CA GLY A 411 12.83 -0.52 1.09
C GLY A 411 11.45 -1.03 1.51
N THR A 412 10.38 -0.41 1.01
CA THR A 412 9.00 -0.84 1.27
C THR A 412 8.71 -2.22 0.67
N GLY A 413 9.20 -2.48 -0.55
CA GLY A 413 9.10 -3.81 -1.16
C GLY A 413 9.81 -4.89 -0.34
N LYS A 414 11.00 -4.58 0.19
CA LYS A 414 11.75 -5.51 1.03
C LYS A 414 11.11 -5.73 2.41
N GLY A 415 10.48 -4.68 2.97
CA GLY A 415 9.68 -4.78 4.19
C GLY A 415 8.50 -5.73 4.00
N ALA A 416 7.76 -5.57 2.90
CA ALA A 416 6.61 -6.42 2.59
C ALA A 416 6.98 -7.90 2.42
N GLU A 417 8.11 -8.21 1.78
CA GLU A 417 8.65 -9.59 1.70
C GLU A 417 8.92 -10.22 3.07
N LYS A 418 9.06 -9.41 4.12
CA LYS A 418 9.30 -9.85 5.51
C LYS A 418 8.07 -9.65 6.41
N GLY A 419 6.89 -9.39 5.86
CA GLY A 419 5.67 -9.15 6.64
C GLY A 419 5.59 -7.78 7.32
N VAL A 420 6.49 -6.84 6.97
CA VAL A 420 6.47 -5.47 7.49
C VAL A 420 5.80 -4.55 6.47
N LEU A 421 4.54 -4.21 6.73
CA LEU A 421 3.75 -3.33 5.87
C LEU A 421 3.97 -1.86 6.24
N ILE A 422 4.73 -1.16 5.39
CA ILE A 422 5.00 0.27 5.55
C ILE A 422 3.94 1.07 4.80
N ARG A 423 3.09 1.77 5.53
CA ARG A 423 1.94 2.51 4.97
C ARG A 423 2.38 3.74 4.17
N ASN A 424 3.33 4.52 4.69
CA ASN A 424 3.81 5.72 4.01
C ASN A 424 5.35 5.75 3.95
N ALA A 425 5.87 6.40 2.92
CA ALA A 425 7.31 6.58 2.72
C ALA A 425 7.99 7.33 3.89
N GLU A 426 7.25 8.23 4.53
CA GLU A 426 7.67 8.99 5.70
C GLU A 426 7.95 8.08 6.92
N THR A 427 7.22 6.98 7.08
CA THR A 427 7.42 6.02 8.18
C THR A 427 8.82 5.43 8.13
N LEU A 428 9.38 5.16 6.95
CA LEU A 428 10.77 4.67 6.84
C LEU A 428 11.79 5.68 7.35
N GLU A 429 11.56 6.97 7.09
CA GLU A 429 12.44 8.05 7.56
C GLU A 429 12.29 8.25 9.07
N ILE A 430 11.05 8.24 9.57
CA ILE A 430 10.75 8.38 11.01
C ILE A 430 11.29 7.19 11.78
N CYS A 431 11.13 5.95 11.29
CA CYS A 431 11.61 4.73 11.96
C CYS A 431 13.11 4.79 12.26
N HIS A 432 13.92 5.42 11.40
CA HIS A 432 15.34 5.62 11.67
C HIS A 432 15.62 6.59 12.83
N GLN A 433 14.72 7.54 13.07
CA GLN A 433 14.84 8.56 14.12
C GLN A 433 14.23 8.12 15.45
N VAL A 434 13.53 6.98 15.48
CA VAL A 434 12.94 6.45 16.71
C VAL A 434 14.05 6.11 17.70
N ASP A 435 13.92 6.58 18.93
CA ASP A 435 14.81 6.28 20.04
C ASP A 435 14.12 5.51 21.18
N THR A 436 12.79 5.43 21.13
CA THR A 436 11.94 4.87 22.19
C THR A 436 10.80 4.09 21.56
N VAL A 437 10.61 2.84 21.97
CA VAL A 437 9.51 2.00 21.49
C VAL A 437 8.53 1.74 22.63
N VAL A 438 7.36 2.34 22.53
CA VAL A 438 6.28 2.12 23.50
C VAL A 438 5.36 1.04 22.95
N PHE A 439 5.34 -0.11 23.60
CA PHE A 439 4.44 -1.20 23.27
C PHE A 439 3.10 -1.04 23.98
N ASP A 440 2.02 -1.28 23.25
CA ASP A 440 0.78 -1.70 23.90
C ASP A 440 1.00 -3.11 24.50
N LYS A 441 0.36 -3.43 25.62
CA LYS A 441 0.57 -4.73 26.27
C LYS A 441 -0.26 -5.80 25.59
N THR A 442 -1.56 -5.58 25.50
CA THR A 442 -2.55 -6.57 25.08
C THR A 442 -2.48 -6.77 23.57
N GLY A 443 -2.34 -8.01 23.10
CA GLY A 443 -2.28 -8.35 21.66
C GLY A 443 -0.97 -8.01 20.95
N THR A 444 -0.13 -7.13 21.52
CA THR A 444 1.20 -6.83 20.98
C THR A 444 2.29 -7.67 21.65
N LEU A 445 2.52 -7.47 22.95
CA LEU A 445 3.48 -8.29 23.71
C LEU A 445 2.88 -9.62 24.19
N THR A 446 1.56 -9.71 24.20
CA THR A 446 0.78 -10.83 24.71
C THR A 446 -0.04 -11.47 23.59
N GLU A 447 -0.51 -12.70 23.81
CA GLU A 447 -1.33 -13.42 22.81
C GLU A 447 -2.67 -12.72 22.53
N GLY A 448 -3.18 -11.89 23.46
CA GLY A 448 -4.39 -11.07 23.23
C GLY A 448 -5.69 -11.88 23.08
N TYR A 449 -5.63 -13.18 23.35
CA TYR A 449 -6.73 -14.15 23.37
C TYR A 449 -7.14 -14.40 24.85
N PRO A 450 -8.34 -14.96 25.20
CA PRO A 450 -8.76 -14.98 26.59
C PRO A 450 -7.72 -15.66 27.48
N GLN A 451 -7.55 -15.09 28.66
CA GLN A 451 -6.48 -15.38 29.59
C GLN A 451 -6.31 -16.89 29.79
N ARG A 452 -5.08 -17.43 29.69
CA ARG A 452 -4.84 -18.85 29.95
C ARG A 452 -4.83 -19.11 31.45
N VAL A 453 -5.21 -20.32 31.83
CA VAL A 453 -5.00 -20.80 33.21
C VAL A 453 -3.50 -20.93 33.43
N VAL A 454 -2.94 -20.09 34.30
CA VAL A 454 -1.50 -20.09 34.60
C VAL A 454 -1.20 -20.83 35.89
N GLU A 455 -2.16 -20.92 36.80
CA GLU A 455 -1.95 -21.49 38.12
C GLU A 455 -3.26 -21.95 38.74
N ILE A 456 -3.22 -23.07 39.47
CA ILE A 456 -4.35 -23.61 40.22
C ILE A 456 -3.84 -23.96 41.61
N ILE A 457 -4.47 -23.40 42.64
CA ILE A 457 -4.07 -23.61 44.04
C ILE A 457 -5.23 -24.24 44.79
N ALA A 458 -4.97 -25.34 45.48
CA ALA A 458 -5.96 -26.08 46.25
C ALA A 458 -5.83 -25.82 47.75
N CYS A 459 -6.95 -25.63 48.43
CA CYS A 459 -6.97 -25.42 49.87
C CYS A 459 -6.50 -26.67 50.66
N SER A 460 -6.72 -27.87 50.12
CA SER A 460 -6.31 -29.15 50.72
C SER A 460 -4.84 -29.53 50.45
N GLY A 461 -4.05 -28.63 49.87
CA GLY A 461 -2.65 -28.83 49.47
C GLY A 461 -2.47 -29.00 47.95
N ASN A 462 -1.35 -28.49 47.43
CA ASN A 462 -1.05 -28.43 45.99
C ASN A 462 -0.49 -29.74 45.44
N THR A 463 -1.31 -30.80 45.37
CA THR A 463 -0.99 -32.02 44.62
C THR A 463 -1.60 -31.94 43.22
N MET A 464 -1.08 -32.73 42.26
CA MET A 464 -1.64 -32.77 40.91
C MET A 464 -3.12 -33.18 40.91
N GLU A 465 -3.48 -34.16 41.73
CA GLU A 465 -4.86 -34.65 41.86
C GLU A 465 -5.82 -33.58 42.42
N SER A 466 -5.36 -32.74 43.35
CA SER A 466 -6.21 -31.68 43.91
C SER A 466 -6.42 -30.53 42.91
N ALA A 467 -5.38 -30.17 42.15
CA ALA A 467 -5.47 -29.19 41.08
C ALA A 467 -6.40 -29.66 39.95
N ASP A 468 -6.29 -30.92 39.52
CA ASP A 468 -7.15 -31.50 38.49
C ASP A 468 -8.61 -31.61 38.97
N ARG A 469 -8.83 -31.88 40.26
CA ARG A 469 -10.17 -31.87 40.86
C ARG A 469 -10.80 -30.48 40.84
N ILE A 470 -10.05 -29.44 41.18
CA ILE A 470 -10.53 -28.04 41.12
C ILE A 470 -10.83 -27.65 39.68
N LEU A 471 -9.95 -27.98 38.75
CA LEU A 471 -10.13 -27.71 37.33
C LEU A 471 -11.37 -28.43 36.78
N SER A 472 -11.57 -29.70 37.15
CA SER A 472 -12.76 -30.49 36.78
C SER A 472 -14.04 -29.82 37.27
N LEU A 473 -14.11 -29.43 38.55
CA LEU A 473 -15.28 -28.79 39.14
C LEU A 473 -15.56 -27.42 38.51
N ALA A 474 -14.52 -26.59 38.37
CA ALA A 474 -14.66 -25.26 37.80
C ALA A 474 -15.07 -25.31 36.32
N ALA A 475 -14.42 -26.17 35.52
CA ALA A 475 -14.77 -26.31 34.11
C ALA A 475 -16.16 -26.93 33.91
N SER A 476 -16.61 -27.80 34.82
CA SER A 476 -17.98 -28.34 34.78
C SER A 476 -19.01 -27.24 35.02
N LEU A 477 -18.77 -26.35 35.99
CA LEU A 477 -19.64 -25.18 36.26
C LEU A 477 -19.62 -24.18 35.10
N GLU A 478 -18.45 -23.94 34.50
CA GLU A 478 -18.27 -22.97 33.40
C GLU A 478 -18.71 -23.50 32.02
N LEU A 479 -19.04 -24.79 31.89
CA LEU A 479 -19.42 -25.40 30.61
C LEU A 479 -20.60 -24.69 29.92
N ASN A 480 -21.52 -24.13 30.72
CA ASN A 480 -22.72 -23.43 30.25
C ASN A 480 -22.61 -21.89 30.32
N SER A 481 -21.41 -21.37 30.57
CA SER A 481 -21.15 -19.94 30.72
C SER A 481 -20.57 -19.36 29.43
N GLU A 482 -21.11 -18.22 28.98
CA GLU A 482 -20.65 -17.52 27.77
C GLU A 482 -19.50 -16.54 28.07
N HIS A 483 -19.03 -16.47 29.31
CA HIS A 483 -17.99 -15.53 29.70
C HIS A 483 -16.62 -15.91 29.08
N PRO A 484 -15.80 -14.97 28.58
CA PRO A 484 -14.51 -15.29 27.98
C PRO A 484 -13.55 -16.09 28.89
N LEU A 485 -13.58 -15.84 30.21
CA LEU A 485 -12.79 -16.61 31.19
C LEU A 485 -13.29 -18.06 31.36
N ALA A 486 -14.59 -18.31 31.18
CA ALA A 486 -15.19 -19.63 31.24
C ALA A 486 -14.56 -20.55 30.20
N LYS A 487 -14.45 -20.03 28.98
CA LYS A 487 -13.86 -20.73 27.84
C LYS A 487 -12.41 -21.16 28.14
N SER A 488 -11.61 -20.29 28.73
CA SER A 488 -10.23 -20.61 29.11
C SER A 488 -10.11 -21.76 30.11
N VAL A 489 -11.00 -21.80 31.11
CA VAL A 489 -11.02 -22.88 32.11
C VAL A 489 -11.46 -24.20 31.48
N VAL A 490 -12.48 -24.16 30.61
CA VAL A 490 -12.98 -25.33 29.89
C VAL A 490 -11.94 -25.88 28.90
N ASP A 491 -11.28 -25.00 28.15
CA ASP A 491 -10.26 -25.39 27.17
C ASP A 491 -9.01 -25.99 27.86
N GLU A 492 -8.60 -25.45 29.00
CA GLU A 492 -7.52 -26.04 29.83
C GLU A 492 -7.88 -27.46 30.31
N ALA A 493 -9.11 -27.65 30.80
CA ALA A 493 -9.59 -28.96 31.24
C ALA A 493 -9.64 -29.98 30.09
N ARG A 494 -10.07 -29.55 28.89
CA ARG A 494 -10.05 -30.38 27.68
C ARG A 494 -8.64 -30.76 27.28
N THR A 495 -7.71 -29.82 27.31
CA THR A 495 -6.29 -30.06 26.96
C THR A 495 -5.65 -31.09 27.88
N LYS A 496 -6.02 -31.09 29.17
CA LYS A 496 -5.59 -32.10 30.15
C LYS A 496 -6.39 -33.40 30.15
N ASN A 497 -7.35 -33.56 29.25
CA ASN A 497 -8.27 -34.72 29.18
C ASN A 497 -9.01 -35.00 30.50
N ILE A 498 -9.39 -33.94 31.22
CA ILE A 498 -10.13 -34.06 32.49
C ILE A 498 -11.62 -34.26 32.19
N SER A 499 -12.26 -35.19 32.91
CA SER A 499 -13.70 -35.46 32.75
C SER A 499 -14.55 -34.38 33.41
N PHE A 500 -15.64 -33.99 32.75
CA PHE A 500 -16.65 -33.08 33.29
C PHE A 500 -17.71 -33.83 34.10
N ALA A 501 -18.16 -33.21 35.19
CA ALA A 501 -19.27 -33.70 35.99
C ALA A 501 -20.59 -33.04 35.53
N PRO A 502 -21.73 -33.76 35.59
CA PRO A 502 -23.02 -33.16 35.28
C PRO A 502 -23.39 -32.10 36.32
N VAL A 503 -23.77 -30.92 35.85
CA VAL A 503 -24.23 -29.80 36.68
C VAL A 503 -25.75 -29.65 36.56
N THR A 504 -26.44 -29.53 37.69
CA THR A 504 -27.87 -29.15 37.75
C THR A 504 -28.02 -27.81 38.45
N ASP A 505 -29.17 -27.14 38.26
CA ASP A 505 -29.47 -25.82 38.86
C ASP A 505 -28.41 -24.73 38.57
N PHE A 506 -27.84 -24.73 37.36
CA PHE A 506 -26.86 -23.71 36.95
C PHE A 506 -27.47 -22.30 36.93
N GLN A 507 -26.79 -21.34 37.54
CA GLN A 507 -27.16 -19.93 37.52
C GLN A 507 -25.93 -19.03 37.35
N VAL A 508 -26.10 -17.98 36.54
CA VAL A 508 -25.10 -16.92 36.38
C VAL A 508 -25.44 -15.78 37.34
N ILE A 509 -24.43 -15.30 38.07
CA ILE A 509 -24.54 -14.17 39.01
C ILE A 509 -23.76 -13.00 38.38
N PRO A 510 -24.45 -12.05 37.73
CA PRO A 510 -23.80 -10.99 36.96
C PRO A 510 -22.77 -10.20 37.78
N GLY A 511 -21.58 -10.03 37.22
CA GLY A 511 -20.47 -9.31 37.86
C GLY A 511 -19.75 -10.07 38.97
N ASN A 512 -20.21 -11.26 39.35
CA ASN A 512 -19.68 -12.02 40.48
C ASN A 512 -19.20 -13.43 40.12
N GLY A 513 -19.93 -14.17 39.29
CA GLY A 513 -19.53 -15.53 38.89
C GLY A 513 -20.71 -16.43 38.53
N VAL A 514 -20.56 -17.72 38.80
CA VAL A 514 -21.56 -18.76 38.53
C VAL A 514 -21.76 -19.68 39.73
N THR A 515 -22.91 -20.35 39.78
CA THR A 515 -23.24 -21.37 40.78
C THR A 515 -23.97 -22.54 40.14
N GLY A 516 -23.86 -23.72 40.76
CA GLY A 516 -24.55 -24.92 40.32
C GLY A 516 -24.32 -26.09 41.28
N LYS A 517 -25.06 -27.17 41.08
CA LYS A 517 -24.95 -28.39 41.87
C LYS A 517 -24.23 -29.50 41.11
N ILE A 518 -23.22 -30.09 41.74
CA ILE A 518 -22.50 -31.27 41.25
C ILE A 518 -22.64 -32.36 42.32
N ALA A 519 -23.10 -33.55 41.93
CA ALA A 519 -23.34 -34.67 42.86
C ALA A 519 -24.19 -34.28 44.10
N ASN A 520 -25.19 -33.40 43.90
CA ASN A 520 -26.10 -32.88 44.94
C ASN A 520 -25.43 -31.96 45.99
N GLN A 521 -24.19 -31.52 45.76
CA GLN A 521 -23.50 -30.49 46.54
C GLN A 521 -23.47 -29.18 45.74
N GLU A 522 -23.68 -28.05 46.42
CA GLU A 522 -23.71 -26.72 45.82
C GLU A 522 -22.31 -26.09 45.79
N PHE A 523 -21.96 -25.54 44.64
CA PHE A 523 -20.67 -24.90 44.38
C PHE A 523 -20.87 -23.46 43.88
N TRP A 524 -19.94 -22.59 44.26
CA TRP A 524 -19.82 -21.22 43.78
C TRP A 524 -18.45 -21.02 43.16
N LEU A 525 -18.42 -20.46 41.95
CA LEU A 525 -17.19 -20.13 41.24
C LEU A 525 -17.24 -18.66 40.83
N GLY A 526 -16.33 -17.84 41.32
CA GLY A 526 -16.36 -16.41 41.03
C GLY A 526 -15.32 -15.57 41.75
N ASN A 527 -15.60 -14.28 41.89
CA ASN A 527 -14.75 -13.34 42.62
C ASN A 527 -14.87 -13.50 44.15
N ILE A 528 -14.03 -12.78 44.90
CA ILE A 528 -14.03 -12.83 46.37
C ILE A 528 -15.39 -12.39 46.95
N ALA A 529 -16.00 -11.36 46.36
CA ALA A 529 -17.28 -10.82 46.82
C ALA A 529 -18.41 -11.86 46.75
N LEU A 530 -18.39 -12.74 45.74
CA LEU A 530 -19.34 -13.85 45.63
C LEU A 530 -19.23 -14.79 46.83
N LEU A 531 -18.01 -15.27 47.12
CA LEU A 531 -17.78 -16.23 48.20
C LEU A 531 -18.09 -15.61 49.57
N GLU A 532 -17.68 -14.36 49.80
CA GLU A 532 -17.99 -13.62 51.03
C GLU A 532 -19.50 -13.41 51.20
N SER A 533 -20.25 -13.15 50.12
CA SER A 533 -21.71 -13.00 50.16
C SER A 533 -22.44 -14.28 50.59
N GLN A 534 -21.83 -15.45 50.36
CA GLN A 534 -22.35 -16.75 50.77
C GLN A 534 -21.82 -17.19 52.15
N GLY A 535 -21.07 -16.33 52.84
CA GLY A 535 -20.49 -16.63 54.16
C GLY A 535 -19.31 -17.60 54.12
N ILE A 536 -18.66 -17.78 52.97
CA ILE A 536 -17.51 -18.67 52.80
C ILE A 536 -16.24 -17.95 53.24
N ASP A 537 -15.57 -18.48 54.27
CA ASP A 537 -14.32 -17.90 54.78
C ASP A 537 -13.16 -18.13 53.80
N CYS A 538 -12.68 -17.03 53.20
CA CYS A 538 -11.55 -17.01 52.27
C CYS A 538 -10.20 -16.71 52.97
N SER A 539 -10.17 -16.58 54.30
CA SER A 539 -8.97 -16.16 55.06
C SER A 539 -7.78 -17.11 54.87
N ILE A 540 -8.04 -18.40 54.65
CA ILE A 540 -7.01 -19.44 54.47
C ILE A 540 -6.14 -19.18 53.24
N MET A 541 -6.71 -18.63 52.16
CA MET A 541 -6.01 -18.39 50.88
C MET A 541 -5.71 -16.89 50.66
N ARG A 542 -5.83 -16.06 51.69
CA ARG A 542 -5.74 -14.59 51.55
C ARG A 542 -4.38 -14.13 51.04
N GLU A 543 -3.31 -14.80 51.46
CA GLU A 543 -1.95 -14.52 51.01
C GLU A 543 -1.80 -14.82 49.52
N ASP A 544 -2.18 -16.02 49.07
CA ASP A 544 -2.16 -16.42 47.66
C ASP A 544 -2.97 -15.47 46.77
N ILE A 545 -4.20 -15.15 47.20
CA ILE A 545 -5.08 -14.22 46.50
C ILE A 545 -4.38 -12.86 46.34
N SER A 546 -3.78 -12.33 47.40
CA SER A 546 -3.11 -11.04 47.37
C SER A 546 -1.86 -11.03 46.48
N VAL A 547 -1.04 -12.08 46.53
CA VAL A 547 0.17 -12.22 45.69
C VAL A 547 -0.20 -12.29 44.22
N LEU A 548 -1.16 -13.14 43.85
CA LEU A 548 -1.55 -13.32 42.45
C LEU A 548 -2.29 -12.10 41.89
N THR A 549 -3.08 -11.41 42.72
CA THR A 549 -3.71 -10.14 42.34
C THR A 549 -2.67 -9.05 42.09
N LEU A 550 -1.61 -8.95 42.93
CA LEU A 550 -0.50 -8.02 42.73
C LEU A 550 0.30 -8.31 41.45
N GLN A 551 0.32 -9.57 41.01
CA GLN A 551 0.89 -9.97 39.71
C GLN A 551 -0.03 -9.63 38.52
N GLY A 552 -1.22 -9.07 38.75
CA GLY A 552 -2.18 -8.70 37.70
C GLY A 552 -2.92 -9.89 37.09
N LYS A 553 -2.95 -11.04 37.78
CA LYS A 553 -3.72 -12.22 37.37
C LYS A 553 -5.20 -12.03 37.75
N SER A 554 -6.11 -12.53 36.93
CA SER A 554 -7.53 -12.60 37.29
C SER A 554 -7.80 -13.90 38.03
N LEU A 555 -8.55 -13.84 39.13
CA LEU A 555 -8.76 -14.98 40.01
C LEU A 555 -10.21 -15.45 39.97
N MET A 556 -10.39 -16.76 39.86
CA MET A 556 -11.67 -17.44 40.02
C MET A 556 -11.57 -18.37 41.22
N LEU A 557 -12.36 -18.09 42.25
CA LEU A 557 -12.36 -18.81 43.51
C LEU A 557 -13.49 -19.82 43.51
N LEU A 558 -13.19 -21.06 43.90
CA LEU A 558 -14.15 -22.15 44.01
C LEU A 558 -14.45 -22.41 45.48
N GLY A 559 -15.72 -22.35 45.87
CA GLY A 559 -16.18 -22.58 47.24
C GLY A 559 -17.39 -23.50 47.32
N THR A 560 -17.57 -24.09 48.50
CA THR A 560 -18.77 -24.85 48.90
C THR A 560 -19.26 -24.36 50.27
N ASN A 561 -20.39 -24.90 50.75
CA ASN A 561 -20.90 -24.65 52.09
C ASN A 561 -19.93 -25.07 53.21
N GLU A 562 -18.95 -25.91 52.89
CA GLU A 562 -17.94 -26.41 53.83
C GLU A 562 -16.68 -25.52 53.87
N GLY A 563 -16.56 -24.56 52.95
CA GLY A 563 -15.41 -23.65 52.85
C GLY A 563 -14.86 -23.51 51.44
N ILE A 564 -13.82 -22.69 51.30
CA ILE A 564 -13.08 -22.51 50.05
C ILE A 564 -12.35 -23.81 49.64
N GLN A 565 -12.50 -24.21 48.39
CA GLN A 565 -11.88 -25.41 47.84
C GLN A 565 -10.56 -25.09 47.14
N GLY A 566 -10.49 -23.94 46.48
CA GLY A 566 -9.28 -23.47 45.80
C GLY A 566 -9.50 -22.26 44.91
N LEU A 567 -8.50 -21.91 44.15
CA LEU A 567 -8.54 -20.82 43.16
C LEU A 567 -7.88 -21.22 41.85
N ILE A 568 -8.32 -20.58 40.78
CA ILE A 568 -7.76 -20.65 39.44
C ILE A 568 -7.31 -19.24 39.07
N ALA A 569 -6.04 -19.10 38.73
CA ALA A 569 -5.47 -17.85 38.26
C ALA A 569 -5.35 -17.87 36.75
N LEU A 570 -5.90 -16.84 36.12
CA LEU A 570 -5.84 -16.63 34.68
C LEU A 570 -4.98 -15.40 34.38
N ALA A 571 -4.14 -15.51 33.34
CA ALA A 571 -3.35 -14.38 32.87
C ALA A 571 -3.27 -14.35 31.35
N ASP A 572 -3.12 -13.14 30.82
CA ASP A 572 -2.75 -12.93 29.44
C ASP A 572 -1.23 -13.17 29.30
N VAL A 573 -0.86 -14.21 28.56
CA VAL A 573 0.52 -14.71 28.50
C VAL A 573 1.28 -13.94 27.43
N LEU A 574 2.57 -13.66 27.70
CA LEU A 574 3.46 -13.06 26.73
C LEU A 574 3.65 -13.99 25.51
N LYS A 575 3.69 -13.42 24.30
CA LYS A 575 4.05 -14.20 23.11
C LYS A 575 5.46 -14.78 23.30
N PRO A 576 5.74 -15.99 22.78
CA PRO A 576 7.06 -16.63 22.95
C PRO A 576 8.24 -15.77 22.52
N VAL A 577 8.03 -14.90 21.51
CA VAL A 577 9.06 -14.03 20.93
C VAL A 577 9.22 -12.68 21.65
N SER A 578 8.29 -12.29 22.52
CA SER A 578 8.24 -10.93 23.08
C SER A 578 9.49 -10.55 23.87
N SER A 579 10.04 -11.47 24.66
CA SER A 579 11.26 -11.22 25.42
C SER A 579 12.49 -11.01 24.53
N ASP A 580 12.56 -11.73 23.42
CA ASP A 580 13.68 -11.65 22.49
C ASP A 580 13.58 -10.37 21.66
N VAL A 581 12.38 -9.99 21.21
CA VAL A 581 12.13 -8.72 20.51
C VAL A 581 12.55 -7.52 21.35
N VAL A 582 12.19 -7.48 22.64
CA VAL A 582 12.58 -6.39 23.53
C VAL A 582 14.11 -6.36 23.72
N ARG A 583 14.74 -7.52 23.86
CA ARG A 583 16.20 -7.61 24.00
C ARG A 583 16.93 -7.12 22.75
N ASP A 584 16.42 -7.47 21.57
CA ASP A 584 16.96 -7.05 20.29
C ASP A 584 16.84 -5.54 20.11
N LEU A 585 15.69 -4.93 20.44
CA LEU A 585 15.51 -3.49 20.38
C LEU A 585 16.43 -2.74 21.37
N GLN A 586 16.60 -3.27 22.58
CA GLN A 586 17.56 -2.72 23.54
C GLN A 586 19.00 -2.81 23.03
N SER A 587 19.36 -3.90 22.32
CA SER A 587 20.68 -4.05 21.71
C SER A 587 20.93 -3.04 20.58
N MET A 588 19.86 -2.56 19.93
CA MET A 588 19.90 -1.49 18.93
C MET A 588 20.00 -0.08 19.57
N GLY A 589 20.00 0.03 20.91
CA GLY A 589 20.06 1.29 21.64
C GLY A 589 18.70 1.99 21.78
N LEU A 590 17.60 1.29 21.50
CA LEU A 590 16.24 1.81 21.67
C LEU A 590 15.77 1.61 23.12
N LYS A 591 15.06 2.60 23.65
CA LYS A 591 14.48 2.58 25.00
C LYS A 591 13.17 1.83 25.08
#